data_AF-A0A835Q184-F1
#
_entry.id   AF-A0A835Q184-F1
#
_cell.length_a   1.000
_cell.length_b   1.000
_cell.length_c   1.000
_cell.angle_alpha   90.00
_cell.angle_beta   90.00
_cell.angle_gamma   90.00
#
_symmetry.space_group_name_H-M   'P 1'
#
loop_
_entity.id
_entity.type
_entity.pdbx_description
1 polymer ?
#
loop_
_entity_poly.entity_id
_entity_poly.type
_entity_poly.pdbx_seq_one_letter_code
_entity_poly.pdbx_strand_id
1 'polypeptide(L)'
;MLSGFVQRERLADARLLFERLPEKDIVSWNAMISGYAQNGNMIEAKHFFVESPCKDVFTWTAMLSGYAQNGMLDEARMVFDEMPERNSVSWNAMISAYVQHRKMVEAEELFNVMPCRNISSWNTMVTGYGQAGMIDEARRIFDKMEDRDAISWSAMIAGYTQSGHGEDALHLFIEMVRNGARMNRSSFTCLFSTCADIAVLECGMQVHGRLVKAGYGLGCFVGNALLAMYFKCGSIDEAYIAFCEISKKDVVTWNTMIAGYARHGFGDKALEVFDLMRKTGTKPDEVTMVGVLSACSHTGLVNKGIDFFHSMHQDFGLKPRAEHYTCLIDLLGRAGRLAEAKSLMKDLPFQPDATMWGALLGASRIHHDTDLGKKSAEKIFELEPDNAGMYVLLSNLYASSGSWAEVGKLRVMMRDKGVKKVPGFSWIEVNNKVHNFSVGDTVHPEKAKIYAFLEELDLKMKKAGYVPSTKLVLHDVEEEEKEHMLKYHSEKLAVAYGILNMTPTRPIRVIKNLRVCEDCHNAIKCISLIENRLIILRDSNRFHHFRGGSCSCRDYW
;
A
#
# COMPACT_ATOMS: atom_id res chain seq x y z
N MET A 1 -22.90 35.82 -12.61
CA MET A 1 -23.54 35.02 -13.68
C MET A 1 -22.49 34.43 -14.61
N LEU A 2 -21.55 35.24 -15.14
CA LEU A 2 -20.42 34.79 -15.97
C LEU A 2 -19.53 33.72 -15.29
N SER A 3 -19.14 33.95 -14.03
CA SER A 3 -18.36 33.00 -13.21
C SER A 3 -19.04 31.64 -13.02
N GLY A 4 -20.38 31.60 -13.03
CA GLY A 4 -21.16 30.36 -12.91
C GLY A 4 -21.22 29.52 -14.19
N PHE A 5 -21.05 30.13 -15.37
CA PHE A 5 -20.91 29.40 -16.63
C PHE A 5 -19.49 28.84 -16.80
N VAL A 6 -18.48 29.61 -16.38
CA VAL A 6 -17.08 29.21 -16.35
C VAL A 6 -16.85 28.00 -15.44
N GLN A 7 -17.43 28.00 -14.23
CA GLN A 7 -17.34 26.87 -13.29
C GLN A 7 -18.08 25.60 -13.76
N ARG A 8 -18.94 25.71 -14.78
CA ARG A 8 -19.69 24.58 -15.35
C ARG A 8 -19.16 24.15 -16.73
N GLU A 9 -17.93 24.55 -17.08
CA GLU A 9 -17.25 24.24 -18.35
C GLU A 9 -17.99 24.71 -19.62
N ARG A 10 -18.96 25.62 -19.48
CA ARG A 10 -19.74 26.19 -20.60
C ARG A 10 -19.07 27.45 -21.14
N LEU A 11 -17.84 27.32 -21.62
CA LEU A 11 -17.00 28.45 -22.05
C LEU A 11 -17.57 29.23 -23.25
N ALA A 12 -18.26 28.54 -24.16
CA ALA A 12 -18.91 29.20 -25.32
C ALA A 12 -20.04 30.14 -24.88
N ASP A 13 -20.88 29.71 -23.93
CA ASP A 13 -21.96 30.53 -23.38
C ASP A 13 -21.41 31.68 -22.52
N ALA A 14 -20.32 31.44 -21.79
CA ALA A 14 -19.62 32.48 -21.04
C ALA A 14 -19.07 33.56 -21.98
N ARG A 15 -18.47 33.19 -23.11
CA ARG A 15 -17.96 34.14 -24.12
C ARG A 15 -19.08 34.97 -24.74
N LEU A 16 -20.19 34.33 -25.16
CA LEU A 16 -21.34 35.04 -25.70
C LEU A 16 -21.94 36.03 -24.70
N LEU A 17 -21.98 35.66 -23.41
CA LEU A 17 -22.48 36.56 -22.37
C LEU A 17 -21.50 37.70 -22.10
N PHE A 18 -20.18 37.44 -22.15
CA PHE A 18 -19.14 38.44 -22.02
C PHE A 18 -19.19 39.49 -23.13
N GLU A 19 -19.32 39.05 -24.39
CA GLU A 19 -19.41 39.95 -25.56
C GLU A 19 -20.62 40.89 -25.45
N ARG A 20 -21.75 40.38 -24.93
CA ARG A 20 -23.00 41.13 -24.73
C ARG A 20 -23.01 42.04 -23.50
N LEU A 21 -21.95 42.06 -22.68
CA LEU A 21 -21.88 42.97 -21.53
C LEU A 21 -21.75 44.43 -22.01
N PRO A 22 -22.64 45.33 -21.55
CA PRO A 22 -22.61 46.74 -21.94
C PRO A 22 -21.36 47.47 -21.41
N GLU A 23 -20.87 47.08 -20.23
CA GLU A 23 -19.57 47.47 -19.69
C GLU A 23 -18.83 46.22 -19.20
N LYS A 24 -17.54 46.12 -19.54
CA LYS A 24 -16.67 44.99 -19.17
C LYS A 24 -15.70 45.46 -18.10
N ASP A 25 -15.97 45.09 -16.85
CA ASP A 25 -15.11 45.39 -15.71
C ASP A 25 -13.96 44.38 -15.57
N ILE A 26 -12.98 44.68 -14.71
CA ILE A 26 -11.81 43.82 -14.50
C ILE A 26 -12.19 42.41 -14.02
N VAL A 27 -13.30 42.27 -13.29
CA VAL A 27 -13.80 40.99 -12.77
C VAL A 27 -14.31 40.10 -13.90
N SER A 28 -15.02 40.67 -14.89
CA SER A 28 -15.50 39.93 -16.06
C SER A 28 -14.35 39.44 -16.95
N TRP A 29 -13.32 40.27 -17.15
CA TRP A 29 -12.08 39.87 -17.84
C TRP A 29 -11.35 38.75 -17.09
N ASN A 30 -11.15 38.92 -15.77
CA ASN A 30 -10.50 37.92 -14.90
C ASN A 30 -11.23 36.58 -14.92
N ALA A 31 -12.56 36.57 -14.95
CA ALA A 31 -13.37 35.36 -15.05
C ALA A 31 -13.18 34.64 -16.39
N MET A 32 -13.10 35.35 -17.52
CA MET A 32 -12.83 34.74 -18.83
C MET A 32 -11.41 34.16 -18.89
N ILE A 33 -10.41 34.90 -18.40
CA ILE A 33 -9.01 34.47 -18.39
C ILE A 33 -8.85 33.22 -17.51
N SER A 34 -9.33 33.25 -16.27
CA SER A 34 -9.29 32.08 -15.38
C SER A 34 -10.05 30.90 -15.95
N GLY A 35 -11.18 31.15 -16.60
CA GLY A 35 -11.99 30.10 -17.22
C GLY A 35 -11.28 29.39 -18.37
N TYR A 36 -10.72 30.13 -19.32
CA TYR A 36 -9.96 29.51 -20.41
C TYR A 36 -8.66 28.85 -19.91
N ALA A 37 -7.98 29.46 -18.95
CA ALA A 37 -6.75 28.94 -18.35
C ALA A 37 -6.96 27.60 -17.61
N GLN A 38 -7.99 27.51 -16.76
CA GLN A 38 -8.32 26.29 -16.01
C GLN A 38 -8.74 25.13 -16.91
N ASN A 39 -9.27 25.42 -18.11
CA ASN A 39 -9.67 24.42 -19.09
C ASN A 39 -8.58 24.11 -20.13
N GLY A 40 -7.36 24.60 -19.92
CA GLY A 40 -6.20 24.32 -20.77
C GLY A 40 -6.16 25.04 -22.12
N ASN A 41 -7.12 25.93 -22.40
CA ASN A 41 -7.10 26.74 -23.62
C ASN A 41 -6.25 28.01 -23.39
N MET A 42 -4.94 27.81 -23.30
CA MET A 42 -3.99 28.89 -23.00
C MET A 42 -3.88 29.94 -24.12
N ILE A 43 -4.24 29.59 -25.36
CA ILE A 43 -4.25 30.52 -26.49
C ILE A 43 -5.33 31.59 -26.29
N GLU A 44 -6.56 31.16 -26.04
CA GLU A 44 -7.67 32.08 -25.77
C GLU A 44 -7.45 32.84 -24.45
N ALA A 45 -6.95 32.17 -23.40
CA ALA A 45 -6.60 32.83 -22.15
C ALA A 45 -5.60 33.97 -22.37
N LYS A 46 -4.54 33.74 -23.18
CA LYS A 46 -3.55 34.76 -23.54
C LYS A 46 -4.16 35.88 -24.37
N HIS A 47 -5.08 35.58 -25.29
CA HIS A 47 -5.78 36.59 -26.08
C HIS A 47 -6.55 37.56 -25.18
N PHE A 48 -7.42 37.02 -24.29
CA PHE A 48 -8.16 37.83 -23.31
C PHE A 48 -7.23 38.57 -22.36
N PHE A 49 -6.10 37.96 -21.97
CA PHE A 49 -5.11 38.62 -21.14
C PHE A 49 -4.52 39.86 -21.83
N VAL A 50 -4.07 39.73 -23.07
CA VAL A 50 -3.48 40.84 -23.84
C VAL A 50 -4.49 41.98 -24.02
N GLU A 51 -5.72 41.64 -24.44
CA GLU A 51 -6.80 42.62 -24.67
C GLU A 51 -7.32 43.29 -23.39
N SER A 52 -7.14 42.67 -22.23
CA SER A 52 -7.60 43.23 -20.96
C SER A 52 -7.00 44.63 -20.74
N PRO A 53 -7.82 45.70 -20.64
CA PRO A 53 -7.36 47.08 -20.54
C PRO A 53 -6.53 47.36 -19.28
N CYS A 54 -6.76 46.58 -18.22
CA CYS A 54 -6.03 46.64 -16.97
C CYS A 54 -5.75 45.21 -16.48
N LYS A 55 -4.53 44.99 -15.97
CA LYS A 55 -4.09 43.68 -15.47
C LYS A 55 -3.68 43.88 -14.02
N ASP A 56 -4.53 43.43 -13.11
CA ASP A 56 -4.21 43.43 -11.69
C ASP A 56 -3.42 42.17 -11.31
N VAL A 57 -2.93 42.10 -10.07
CA VAL A 57 -2.15 40.95 -9.59
C VAL A 57 -2.94 39.63 -9.75
N PHE A 58 -4.28 39.67 -9.67
CA PHE A 58 -5.12 38.49 -9.88
C PHE A 58 -5.09 38.04 -11.35
N THR A 59 -5.21 38.96 -12.32
CA THR A 59 -5.11 38.67 -13.75
C THR A 59 -3.81 37.94 -14.08
N TRP A 60 -2.68 38.46 -13.58
CA TRP A 60 -1.36 37.86 -13.75
C TRP A 60 -1.25 36.48 -13.06
N THR A 61 -1.74 36.37 -11.83
CA THR A 61 -1.72 35.10 -11.07
C THR A 61 -2.58 34.01 -11.72
N ALA A 62 -3.69 34.39 -12.36
CA ALA A 62 -4.53 33.46 -13.11
C ALA A 62 -3.83 32.90 -14.35
N MET A 63 -3.14 33.76 -15.13
CA MET A 63 -2.32 33.30 -16.26
C MET A 63 -1.17 32.41 -15.81
N LEU A 64 -0.46 32.82 -14.76
CA LEU A 64 0.60 32.04 -14.14
C LEU A 64 0.14 30.64 -13.74
N SER A 65 -0.97 30.57 -12.98
CA SER A 65 -1.54 29.30 -12.51
C SER A 65 -2.05 28.44 -13.68
N GLY A 66 -2.59 29.08 -14.73
CA GLY A 66 -2.99 28.42 -15.97
C GLY A 66 -1.83 27.74 -16.68
N TYR A 67 -0.75 28.47 -16.95
CA TYR A 67 0.45 27.91 -17.58
C TYR A 67 1.05 26.79 -16.72
N ALA A 68 1.13 27.00 -15.40
CA ALA A 68 1.62 26.01 -14.45
C ALA A 68 0.79 24.69 -14.47
N GLN A 69 -0.53 24.78 -14.44
CA GLN A 69 -1.42 23.61 -14.44
C GLN A 69 -1.33 22.81 -15.76
N ASN A 70 -0.96 23.46 -16.86
CA ASN A 70 -0.80 22.84 -18.17
C ASN A 70 0.66 22.44 -18.48
N GLY A 71 1.55 22.49 -17.49
CA GLY A 71 2.96 22.08 -17.63
C GLY A 71 3.85 23.02 -18.44
N MET A 72 3.35 24.20 -18.80
CA MET A 72 4.06 25.25 -19.55
C MET A 72 4.88 26.11 -18.59
N LEU A 73 5.88 25.50 -17.95
CA LEU A 73 6.61 26.13 -16.83
C LEU A 73 7.49 27.31 -17.25
N ASP A 74 7.99 27.32 -18.48
CA ASP A 74 8.83 28.40 -18.97
C ASP A 74 7.97 29.65 -19.24
N GLU A 75 6.80 29.49 -19.83
CA GLU A 75 5.81 30.55 -20.00
C GLU A 75 5.26 31.02 -18.65
N ALA A 76 5.01 30.11 -17.71
CA ALA A 76 4.65 30.46 -16.34
C ALA A 76 5.74 31.33 -15.69
N ARG A 77 7.02 30.96 -15.87
CA ARG A 77 8.15 31.73 -15.35
C ARG A 77 8.26 33.10 -15.99
N MET A 78 8.09 33.19 -17.32
CA MET A 78 8.07 34.47 -18.03
C MET A 78 6.98 35.39 -17.49
N VAL A 79 5.74 34.87 -17.37
CA VAL A 79 4.62 35.63 -16.81
C VAL A 79 4.93 36.09 -15.40
N PHE A 80 5.54 35.24 -14.57
CA PHE A 80 5.95 35.58 -13.21
C PHE A 80 7.02 36.68 -13.18
N ASP A 81 8.02 36.63 -14.06
CA ASP A 81 9.12 37.60 -14.13
C ASP A 81 8.69 38.96 -14.73
N GLU A 82 7.64 38.98 -15.55
CA GLU A 82 7.03 40.20 -16.09
C GLU A 82 6.03 40.87 -15.14
N MET A 83 5.57 40.19 -14.09
CA MET A 83 4.60 40.76 -13.13
C MET A 83 5.12 42.07 -12.52
N PRO A 84 4.40 43.20 -12.66
CA PRO A 84 4.82 44.47 -12.07
C PRO A 84 4.83 44.43 -10.54
N GLU A 85 3.83 43.78 -9.96
CA GLU A 85 3.72 43.54 -8.53
C GLU A 85 3.50 42.05 -8.26
N ARG A 86 4.22 41.52 -7.27
CA ARG A 86 4.10 40.12 -6.83
C ARG A 86 3.68 40.09 -5.37
N ASN A 87 2.69 39.26 -5.07
CA ASN A 87 2.25 39.02 -3.71
C ASN A 87 2.54 37.57 -3.31
N SER A 88 2.30 37.21 -2.06
CA SER A 88 2.54 35.86 -1.57
C SER A 88 1.82 34.77 -2.37
N VAL A 89 0.66 35.07 -2.98
CA VAL A 89 -0.10 34.13 -3.81
C VAL A 89 0.63 33.83 -5.12
N SER A 90 1.14 34.84 -5.83
CA SER A 90 1.89 34.61 -7.08
C SER A 90 3.20 33.87 -6.85
N TRP A 91 3.93 34.21 -5.77
CA TRP A 91 5.13 33.46 -5.35
C TRP A 91 4.79 31.98 -5.04
N ASN A 92 3.75 31.74 -4.23
CA ASN A 92 3.34 30.38 -3.86
C ASN A 92 2.86 29.57 -5.07
N ALA A 93 2.17 30.21 -6.04
CA ALA A 93 1.74 29.56 -7.27
C ALA A 93 2.93 29.05 -8.09
N MET A 94 3.97 29.89 -8.27
CA MET A 94 5.17 29.49 -9.02
C MET A 94 5.98 28.40 -8.30
N ILE A 95 6.18 28.53 -6.98
CA ILE A 95 6.86 27.49 -6.18
C ILE A 95 6.09 26.16 -6.26
N SER A 96 4.76 26.20 -6.12
CA SER A 96 3.91 25.00 -6.22
C SER A 96 3.99 24.37 -7.61
N ALA A 97 4.08 25.19 -8.67
CA ALA A 97 4.24 24.70 -10.04
C ALA A 97 5.52 23.90 -10.23
N TYR A 98 6.65 24.43 -9.74
CA TYR A 98 7.93 23.74 -9.78
C TYR A 98 7.90 22.44 -8.96
N VAL A 99 7.34 22.47 -7.75
CA VAL A 99 7.18 21.29 -6.89
C VAL A 99 6.36 20.20 -7.58
N GLN A 100 5.21 20.53 -8.16
CA GLN A 100 4.34 19.57 -8.86
C GLN A 100 5.03 18.88 -10.04
N HIS A 101 5.98 19.58 -10.68
CA HIS A 101 6.77 19.06 -11.79
C HIS A 101 8.15 18.55 -11.38
N ARG A 102 8.38 18.33 -10.07
CA ARG A 102 9.61 17.79 -9.47
C ARG A 102 10.87 18.63 -9.74
N LYS A 103 10.73 19.92 -10.04
CA LYS A 103 11.81 20.90 -10.21
C LYS A 103 12.19 21.52 -8.87
N MET A 104 12.74 20.71 -7.96
CA MET A 104 12.98 21.13 -6.57
C MET A 104 14.07 22.20 -6.42
N VAL A 105 15.06 22.23 -7.31
CA VAL A 105 16.14 23.22 -7.27
C VAL A 105 15.59 24.61 -7.55
N GLU A 106 14.82 24.75 -8.63
CA GLU A 106 14.19 26.01 -9.02
C GLU A 106 13.15 26.48 -7.99
N ALA A 107 12.44 25.54 -7.36
CA ALA A 107 11.53 25.83 -6.25
C ALA A 107 12.28 26.40 -5.04
N GLU A 108 13.42 25.81 -4.66
CA GLU A 108 14.25 26.26 -3.53
C GLU A 108 14.89 27.63 -3.81
N GLU A 109 15.41 27.85 -5.01
CA GLU A 109 15.94 29.16 -5.43
C GLU A 109 14.87 30.25 -5.29
N LEU A 110 13.67 29.99 -5.82
CA LEU A 110 12.57 30.95 -5.78
C LEU A 110 12.07 31.18 -4.34
N PHE A 111 12.01 30.13 -3.53
CA PHE A 111 11.67 30.22 -2.11
C PHE A 111 12.72 31.03 -1.32
N ASN A 112 14.00 30.93 -1.66
CA ASN A 112 15.09 31.65 -1.00
C ASN A 112 15.15 33.15 -1.33
N VAL A 113 14.65 33.56 -2.50
CA VAL A 113 14.55 34.99 -2.88
C VAL A 113 13.20 35.62 -2.53
N MET A 114 12.20 34.82 -2.13
CA MET A 114 10.87 35.32 -1.73
C MET A 114 10.98 36.34 -0.58
N PRO A 115 10.50 37.59 -0.74
CA PRO A 115 10.67 38.64 0.26
C PRO A 115 10.00 38.35 1.61
N CYS A 116 8.83 37.68 1.59
CA CYS A 116 8.07 37.34 2.78
C CYS A 116 7.55 35.90 2.65
N ARG A 117 8.13 34.98 3.42
CA ARG A 117 7.67 33.59 3.48
C ARG A 117 6.52 33.49 4.47
N ASN A 118 5.43 32.87 4.06
CA ASN A 118 4.29 32.60 4.93
C ASN A 118 4.14 31.10 5.15
N ILE A 119 3.25 30.70 6.06
CA ILE A 119 3.06 29.28 6.38
C ILE A 119 2.75 28.42 5.16
N SER A 120 2.05 28.99 4.16
CA SER A 120 1.75 28.31 2.90
C SER A 120 3.01 28.06 2.06
N SER A 121 3.94 29.01 1.96
CA SER A 121 5.17 28.82 1.19
C SER A 121 6.05 27.74 1.83
N TRP A 122 6.16 27.74 3.16
CA TRP A 122 6.85 26.68 3.92
C TRP A 122 6.20 25.31 3.72
N ASN A 123 4.86 25.22 3.85
CA ASN A 123 4.10 23.98 3.66
C ASN A 123 4.29 23.39 2.25
N THR A 124 4.34 24.24 1.22
CA THR A 124 4.61 23.82 -0.16
C THR A 124 6.00 23.19 -0.29
N MET A 125 7.03 23.79 0.30
CA MET A 125 8.39 23.23 0.28
C MET A 125 8.50 21.90 1.03
N VAL A 126 7.92 21.80 2.24
CA VAL A 126 7.90 20.55 3.02
C VAL A 126 7.22 19.43 2.22
N THR A 127 6.07 19.74 1.61
CA THR A 127 5.34 18.78 0.76
C THR A 127 6.17 18.36 -0.44
N GLY A 128 6.85 19.30 -1.11
CA GLY A 128 7.66 19.03 -2.29
C GLY A 128 8.86 18.13 -2.01
N TYR A 129 9.65 18.44 -0.98
CA TYR A 129 10.76 17.56 -0.59
C TYR A 129 10.26 16.17 -0.16
N GLY A 130 9.14 16.10 0.57
CA GLY A 130 8.52 14.82 0.94
C GLY A 130 8.12 13.98 -0.29
N GLN A 131 7.46 14.58 -1.29
CA GLN A 131 7.07 13.91 -2.54
C GLN A 131 8.27 13.52 -3.40
N ALA A 132 9.39 14.24 -3.30
CA ALA A 132 10.65 13.91 -3.95
C ALA A 132 11.44 12.81 -3.23
N GLY A 133 10.98 12.34 -2.06
CA GLY A 133 11.68 11.36 -1.22
C GLY A 133 12.88 11.94 -0.47
N MET A 134 13.09 13.26 -0.50
CA MET A 134 14.17 13.97 0.18
C MET A 134 13.75 14.33 1.60
N ILE A 135 13.50 13.29 2.42
CA ILE A 135 12.85 13.46 3.72
C ILE A 135 13.68 14.28 4.72
N ASP A 136 15.01 14.19 4.66
CA ASP A 136 15.91 14.96 5.52
C ASP A 136 15.82 16.47 5.24
N GLU A 137 15.72 16.84 3.96
CA GLU A 137 15.51 18.23 3.56
C GLU A 137 14.11 18.73 3.95
N ALA A 138 13.09 17.88 3.80
CA ALA A 138 11.74 18.19 4.29
C ALA A 138 11.75 18.48 5.79
N ARG A 139 12.46 17.64 6.59
CA ARG A 139 12.61 17.84 8.04
C ARG A 139 13.36 19.13 8.36
N ARG A 140 14.47 19.41 7.65
CA ARG A 140 15.26 20.63 7.84
C ARG A 140 14.42 21.90 7.61
N ILE A 141 13.59 21.92 6.57
CA ILE A 141 12.68 23.04 6.27
C ILE A 141 11.59 23.14 7.34
N PHE A 142 11.00 22.01 7.73
CA PHE A 142 9.98 21.95 8.78
C PHE A 142 10.49 22.47 10.13
N ASP A 143 11.74 22.19 10.49
CA ASP A 143 12.35 22.64 11.75
C ASP A 143 12.60 24.15 11.81
N LYS A 144 12.84 24.77 10.65
CA LYS A 144 13.03 26.22 10.53
C LYS A 144 11.72 27.02 10.63
N MET A 145 10.56 26.36 10.58
CA MET A 145 9.28 27.05 10.72
C MET A 145 9.09 27.57 12.14
N GLU A 146 8.87 28.88 12.29
CA GLU A 146 8.54 29.52 13.57
C GLU A 146 7.14 29.07 14.04
N ASP A 147 6.16 29.19 13.15
CA ASP A 147 4.78 28.76 13.36
C ASP A 147 4.45 27.53 12.50
N ARG A 148 3.78 26.54 13.10
CA ARG A 148 3.34 25.30 12.44
C ARG A 148 1.85 25.11 12.61
N ASP A 149 1.14 24.91 11.51
CA ASP A 149 -0.29 24.63 11.51
C ASP A 149 -0.55 23.14 11.24
N ALA A 150 -1.83 22.76 11.27
CA ALA A 150 -2.24 21.38 11.00
C ALA A 150 -1.77 20.88 9.63
N ILE A 151 -1.59 21.77 8.65
CA ILE A 151 -1.12 21.42 7.30
C ILE A 151 0.39 21.14 7.33
N SER A 152 1.19 21.95 8.04
CA SER A 152 2.63 21.73 8.23
C SER A 152 2.91 20.34 8.81
N TRP A 153 2.24 20.01 9.91
CA TRP A 153 2.38 18.69 10.56
C TRP A 153 1.93 17.56 9.64
N SER A 154 0.80 17.73 8.94
CA SER A 154 0.27 16.71 8.02
C SER A 154 1.21 16.44 6.85
N ALA A 155 1.80 17.49 6.27
CA ALA A 155 2.74 17.37 5.16
C ALA A 155 3.99 16.58 5.56
N MET A 156 4.54 16.86 6.74
CA MET A 156 5.72 16.15 7.23
C MET A 156 5.43 14.70 7.64
N ILE A 157 4.28 14.43 8.29
CA ILE A 157 3.84 13.05 8.59
C ILE A 157 3.62 12.26 7.29
N ALA A 158 3.01 12.88 6.28
CA ALA A 158 2.81 12.28 4.97
C ALA A 158 4.15 11.97 4.28
N GLY A 159 5.11 12.89 4.33
CA GLY A 159 6.47 12.69 3.83
C GLY A 159 7.13 11.46 4.46
N TYR A 160 7.19 11.37 5.78
CA TYR A 160 7.78 10.22 6.47
C TYR A 160 7.07 8.91 6.12
N THR A 161 5.73 8.92 6.05
CA THR A 161 4.94 7.75 5.68
C THR A 161 5.25 7.27 4.26
N GLN A 162 5.32 8.19 3.29
CA GLN A 162 5.62 7.86 1.89
C GLN A 162 7.06 7.40 1.69
N SER A 163 8.00 7.89 2.51
CA SER A 163 9.40 7.44 2.51
C SER A 163 9.64 6.15 3.30
N GLY A 164 8.59 5.49 3.82
CA GLY A 164 8.73 4.23 4.58
C GLY A 164 9.26 4.38 6.02
N HIS A 165 9.35 5.62 6.52
CA HIS A 165 9.85 5.94 7.87
C HIS A 165 8.67 6.02 8.86
N GLY A 166 8.01 4.89 9.07
CA GLY A 166 6.74 4.84 9.82
C GLY A 166 6.87 5.18 11.31
N GLU A 167 7.99 4.82 11.95
CA GLU A 167 8.24 5.16 13.36
C GLU A 167 8.40 6.67 13.55
N ASP A 168 9.16 7.32 12.67
CA ASP A 168 9.36 8.78 12.70
C ASP A 168 8.04 9.53 12.47
N ALA A 169 7.18 9.04 11.56
CA ALA A 169 5.85 9.60 11.36
C ALA A 169 4.98 9.53 12.64
N LEU A 170 5.07 8.44 13.41
CA LEU A 170 4.37 8.32 14.70
C LEU A 170 4.97 9.21 15.79
N HIS A 171 6.29 9.31 15.85
CA HIS A 171 6.97 10.24 16.77
C HIS A 171 6.55 11.68 16.51
N LEU A 172 6.50 12.09 15.24
CA LEU A 172 6.07 13.41 14.85
C LEU A 172 4.59 13.66 15.18
N PHE A 173 3.73 12.64 15.07
CA PHE A 173 2.36 12.74 15.54
C PHE A 173 2.26 12.97 17.06
N ILE A 174 3.06 12.26 17.86
CA ILE A 174 3.10 12.46 19.31
C ILE A 174 3.57 13.89 19.62
N GLU A 175 4.58 14.40 18.90
CA GLU A 175 5.07 15.77 19.00
C GLU A 175 3.97 16.79 18.64
N MET A 176 3.28 16.62 17.52
CA MET A 176 2.15 17.44 17.08
C MET A 176 1.09 17.56 18.19
N VAL A 177 0.73 16.43 18.78
CA VAL A 177 -0.26 16.36 19.87
C VAL A 177 0.21 17.09 21.11
N ARG A 178 1.48 16.93 21.50
CA ARG A 178 2.06 17.61 22.68
C ARG A 178 2.09 19.12 22.50
N ASN A 179 2.27 19.60 21.27
CA ASN A 179 2.20 21.02 20.91
C ASN A 179 0.75 21.56 20.82
N GLY A 180 -0.27 20.76 21.14
CA GLY A 180 -1.67 21.18 21.13
C GLY A 180 -2.26 21.37 19.73
N ALA A 181 -1.55 20.96 18.67
CA ALA A 181 -2.03 21.10 17.31
C ALA A 181 -3.20 20.14 17.03
N ARG A 182 -4.23 20.66 16.35
CA ARG A 182 -5.39 19.87 15.96
C ARG A 182 -5.11 19.08 14.69
N MET A 183 -5.53 17.82 14.67
CA MET A 183 -5.47 16.99 13.48
C MET A 183 -6.57 17.34 12.50
N ASN A 184 -6.30 17.17 11.21
CA ASN A 184 -7.30 17.21 10.16
C ASN A 184 -7.54 15.79 9.59
N ARG A 185 -8.52 15.65 8.68
CA ARG A 185 -8.87 14.35 8.07
C ARG A 185 -7.67 13.70 7.35
N SER A 186 -6.84 14.50 6.68
CA SER A 186 -5.65 14.01 5.98
C SER A 186 -4.61 13.47 6.96
N SER A 187 -4.39 14.14 8.12
CA SER A 187 -3.50 13.64 9.17
C SER A 187 -3.92 12.26 9.65
N PHE A 188 -5.23 12.05 9.88
CA PHE A 188 -5.76 10.75 10.29
C PHE A 188 -5.54 9.67 9.22
N THR A 189 -5.85 9.97 7.95
CA THR A 189 -5.61 9.03 6.85
C THR A 189 -4.13 8.64 6.74
N CYS A 190 -3.20 9.59 6.84
CA CYS A 190 -1.76 9.30 6.84
C CYS A 190 -1.39 8.38 7.99
N LEU A 191 -1.82 8.68 9.22
CA LEU A 191 -1.49 7.87 10.40
C LEU A 191 -2.10 6.48 10.37
N PHE A 192 -3.30 6.31 9.82
CA PHE A 192 -3.86 4.99 9.60
C PHE A 192 -3.00 4.20 8.62
N SER A 193 -2.57 4.80 7.49
CA SER A 193 -1.65 4.17 6.56
C SER A 193 -0.32 3.81 7.21
N THR A 194 0.28 4.72 7.99
CA THR A 194 1.50 4.46 8.76
C THR A 194 1.31 3.25 9.68
N CYS A 195 0.27 3.26 10.52
CA CYS A 195 -0.01 2.17 11.45
C CYS A 195 -0.24 0.85 10.72
N ALA A 196 -0.81 0.88 9.52
CA ALA A 196 -1.04 -0.29 8.68
C ALA A 196 0.26 -0.88 8.10
N ASP A 197 1.23 -0.02 7.77
CA ASP A 197 2.48 -0.41 7.10
C ASP A 197 3.50 -0.99 8.10
N ILE A 198 3.66 -0.38 9.28
CA ILE A 198 4.44 -0.96 10.39
C ILE A 198 3.62 -1.93 11.25
N ALA A 199 2.31 -1.99 11.00
CA ALA A 199 1.35 -2.90 11.59
C ALA A 199 1.28 -2.88 13.13
N VAL A 200 1.12 -1.67 13.67
CA VAL A 200 0.92 -1.37 15.10
C VAL A 200 -0.56 -1.11 15.40
N LEU A 201 -1.25 -2.16 15.84
CA LEU A 201 -2.71 -2.13 16.01
C LEU A 201 -3.13 -1.21 17.16
N GLU A 202 -2.44 -1.29 18.30
CA GLU A 202 -2.84 -0.54 19.49
C GLU A 202 -2.70 0.97 19.27
N CYS A 203 -1.65 1.39 18.55
CA CYS A 203 -1.49 2.78 18.12
C CYS A 203 -2.61 3.20 17.16
N GLY A 204 -2.92 2.36 16.15
CA GLY A 204 -4.03 2.61 15.22
C GLY A 204 -5.39 2.76 15.92
N MET A 205 -5.66 1.96 16.95
CA MET A 205 -6.86 2.08 17.78
C MET A 205 -6.89 3.37 18.59
N GLN A 206 -5.76 3.83 19.13
CA GLN A 206 -5.67 5.12 19.82
C GLN A 206 -5.94 6.29 18.87
N VAL A 207 -5.41 6.22 17.64
CA VAL A 207 -5.67 7.21 16.58
C VAL A 207 -7.15 7.18 16.20
N HIS A 208 -7.77 6.00 16.06
CA HIS A 208 -9.20 5.88 15.81
C HIS A 208 -10.05 6.49 16.95
N GLY A 209 -9.72 6.19 18.22
CA GLY A 209 -10.41 6.81 19.36
C GLY A 209 -10.30 8.34 19.38
N ARG A 210 -9.18 8.90 18.92
CA ARG A 210 -9.01 10.35 18.76
C ARG A 210 -9.84 10.92 17.61
N LEU A 211 -9.94 10.22 16.49
CA LEU A 211 -10.81 10.60 15.36
C LEU A 211 -12.25 10.80 15.85
N VAL A 212 -12.77 9.81 16.59
CA VAL A 212 -14.13 9.83 17.14
C VAL A 212 -14.30 10.98 18.13
N LYS A 213 -13.37 11.16 19.08
CA LYS A 213 -13.41 12.26 20.07
C LYS A 213 -13.32 13.65 19.43
N ALA A 214 -12.64 13.78 18.30
CA ALA A 214 -12.55 15.03 17.54
C ALA A 214 -13.84 15.36 16.77
N GLY A 215 -14.85 14.48 16.78
CA GLY A 215 -16.12 14.68 16.09
C GLY A 215 -16.04 14.45 14.58
N TYR A 216 -14.97 13.82 14.08
CA TYR A 216 -14.90 13.44 12.68
C TYR A 216 -15.74 12.19 12.44
N GLY A 217 -16.90 12.36 11.77
CA GLY A 217 -17.65 11.22 11.24
C GLY A 217 -16.82 10.44 10.21
N LEU A 218 -17.03 9.12 10.15
CA LEU A 218 -16.41 8.23 9.17
C LEU A 218 -17.02 8.45 7.78
N GLY A 219 -16.58 9.51 7.09
CA GLY A 219 -16.77 9.63 5.65
C GLY A 219 -15.89 8.63 4.88
N CYS A 220 -16.24 8.31 3.63
CA CYS A 220 -15.59 7.24 2.85
C CYS A 220 -14.06 7.31 2.88
N PHE A 221 -13.48 8.51 2.69
CA PHE A 221 -12.03 8.66 2.58
C PHE A 221 -11.27 8.21 3.85
N VAL A 222 -11.66 8.73 5.01
CA VAL A 222 -11.03 8.37 6.29
C VAL A 222 -11.44 6.97 6.72
N GLY A 223 -12.70 6.59 6.46
CA GLY A 223 -13.22 5.25 6.73
C GLY A 223 -12.47 4.17 5.97
N ASN A 224 -12.21 4.35 4.67
CA ASN A 224 -11.46 3.39 3.86
C ASN A 224 -10.02 3.22 4.36
N ALA A 225 -9.36 4.31 4.78
CA ALA A 225 -8.03 4.23 5.39
C ALA A 225 -8.04 3.48 6.72
N LEU A 226 -9.05 3.72 7.56
CA LEU A 226 -9.26 2.99 8.82
C LEU A 226 -9.51 1.49 8.60
N LEU A 227 -10.35 1.13 7.62
CA LEU A 227 -10.58 -0.27 7.24
C LEU A 227 -9.29 -0.94 6.80
N ALA A 228 -8.54 -0.29 5.90
CA ALA A 228 -7.27 -0.80 5.42
C ALA A 228 -6.26 -1.02 6.56
N MET A 229 -6.22 -0.10 7.54
CA MET A 229 -5.41 -0.23 8.75
C MET A 229 -5.80 -1.48 9.55
N TYR A 230 -7.07 -1.64 9.88
CA TYR A 230 -7.52 -2.80 10.66
C TYR A 230 -7.23 -4.14 9.97
N PHE A 231 -7.48 -4.25 8.66
CA PHE A 231 -7.11 -5.45 7.90
C PHE A 231 -5.59 -5.68 7.90
N LYS A 232 -4.78 -4.67 7.56
CA LYS A 232 -3.31 -4.79 7.55
C LYS A 232 -2.68 -5.05 8.93
N CYS A 233 -3.40 -4.75 10.02
CA CYS A 233 -3.04 -5.07 11.39
C CYS A 233 -3.63 -6.40 11.90
N GLY A 234 -4.36 -7.14 11.06
CA GLY A 234 -4.91 -8.46 11.43
C GLY A 234 -6.21 -8.43 12.22
N SER A 235 -6.88 -7.28 12.37
CA SER A 235 -8.10 -7.11 13.18
C SER A 235 -9.36 -7.01 12.30
N ILE A 236 -9.87 -8.16 11.88
CA ILE A 236 -11.00 -8.24 10.93
C ILE A 236 -12.34 -7.82 11.55
N ASP A 237 -12.52 -8.05 12.86
CA ASP A 237 -13.77 -7.77 13.55
C ASP A 237 -13.94 -6.25 13.72
N GLU A 238 -12.88 -5.55 14.12
CA GLU A 238 -12.84 -4.09 14.18
C GLU A 238 -12.99 -3.45 12.78
N ALA A 239 -12.42 -4.07 11.74
CA ALA A 239 -12.67 -3.63 10.36
C ALA A 239 -14.15 -3.72 10.00
N TYR A 240 -14.83 -4.80 10.37
CA TYR A 240 -16.27 -4.96 10.11
C TYR A 240 -17.11 -3.94 10.89
N ILE A 241 -16.79 -3.68 12.17
CA ILE A 241 -17.46 -2.64 12.97
C ILE A 241 -17.31 -1.27 12.31
N ALA A 242 -16.08 -0.88 11.96
CA ALA A 242 -15.81 0.39 11.28
C ALA A 242 -16.55 0.48 9.93
N PHE A 243 -16.67 -0.65 9.20
CA PHE A 243 -17.41 -0.71 7.96
C PHE A 243 -18.91 -0.43 8.17
N CYS A 244 -19.51 -0.98 9.23
CA CYS A 244 -20.90 -0.69 9.59
C CYS A 244 -21.12 0.79 9.89
N GLU A 245 -20.16 1.47 10.53
CA GLU A 245 -20.25 2.89 10.91
C GLU A 245 -20.09 3.87 9.72
N ILE A 246 -19.51 3.44 8.59
CA ILE A 246 -19.43 4.27 7.37
C ILE A 246 -20.83 4.46 6.79
N SER A 247 -21.33 5.70 6.79
CA SER A 247 -22.71 6.04 6.41
C SER A 247 -23.02 5.80 4.93
N LYS A 248 -22.21 6.36 4.03
CA LYS A 248 -22.29 6.16 2.58
C LYS A 248 -21.09 5.34 2.14
N LYS A 249 -21.31 4.10 1.73
CA LYS A 249 -20.25 3.20 1.25
C LYS A 249 -20.06 3.41 -0.24
N ASP A 250 -18.83 3.70 -0.67
CA ASP A 250 -18.49 3.78 -2.08
C ASP A 250 -17.86 2.45 -2.55
N VAL A 251 -17.58 2.36 -3.85
CA VAL A 251 -16.96 1.17 -4.46
C VAL A 251 -15.64 0.82 -3.77
N VAL A 252 -14.86 1.82 -3.35
CA VAL A 252 -13.59 1.63 -2.64
C VAL A 252 -13.82 1.01 -1.25
N THR A 253 -14.87 1.42 -0.52
CA THR A 253 -15.25 0.80 0.76
C THR A 253 -15.54 -0.69 0.60
N TRP A 254 -16.33 -1.07 -0.42
CA TRP A 254 -16.63 -2.47 -0.70
C TRP A 254 -15.40 -3.26 -1.15
N ASN A 255 -14.59 -2.70 -2.05
CA ASN A 255 -13.37 -3.32 -2.53
C ASN A 255 -12.38 -3.58 -1.38
N THR A 256 -12.28 -2.65 -0.43
CA THR A 256 -11.42 -2.79 0.77
C THR A 256 -11.84 -3.98 1.63
N MET A 257 -13.16 -4.18 1.83
CA MET A 257 -13.68 -5.33 2.58
C MET A 257 -13.46 -6.65 1.85
N ILE A 258 -13.75 -6.72 0.54
CA ILE A 258 -13.59 -7.94 -0.27
C ILE A 258 -12.12 -8.35 -0.29
N ALA A 259 -11.22 -7.43 -0.62
CA ALA A 259 -9.79 -7.69 -0.66
C ALA A 259 -9.23 -8.02 0.74
N GLY A 260 -9.73 -7.36 1.79
CA GLY A 260 -9.39 -7.63 3.18
C GLY A 260 -9.72 -9.07 3.58
N TYR A 261 -10.95 -9.52 3.36
CA TYR A 261 -11.33 -10.91 3.66
C TYR A 261 -10.57 -11.93 2.81
N ALA A 262 -10.36 -11.66 1.52
CA ALA A 262 -9.57 -12.51 0.62
C ALA A 262 -8.14 -12.71 1.12
N ARG A 263 -7.48 -11.64 1.58
CA ARG A 263 -6.12 -11.69 2.14
C ARG A 263 -6.05 -12.41 3.48
N HIS A 264 -7.16 -12.64 4.17
CA HIS A 264 -7.21 -13.34 5.45
C HIS A 264 -7.65 -14.80 5.34
N GLY A 265 -7.83 -15.31 4.12
CA GLY A 265 -8.30 -16.67 3.86
C GLY A 265 -9.81 -16.85 4.07
N PHE A 266 -10.57 -15.76 4.23
CA PHE A 266 -12.03 -15.83 4.41
C PHE A 266 -12.75 -15.57 3.09
N GLY A 267 -12.45 -16.37 2.07
CA GLY A 267 -13.01 -16.22 0.72
C GLY A 267 -14.54 -16.25 0.69
N ASP A 268 -15.17 -17.12 1.47
CA ASP A 268 -16.64 -17.17 1.57
C ASP A 268 -17.23 -15.84 2.07
N LYS A 269 -16.64 -15.23 3.12
CA LYS A 269 -17.04 -13.90 3.62
C LYS A 269 -16.81 -12.81 2.58
N ALA A 270 -15.73 -12.89 1.79
CA ALA A 270 -15.46 -11.93 0.72
C ALA A 270 -16.57 -11.99 -0.35
N LEU A 271 -17.05 -13.19 -0.70
CA LEU A 271 -18.16 -13.38 -1.63
C LEU A 271 -19.50 -12.90 -1.04
N GLU A 272 -19.74 -13.11 0.26
CA GLU A 272 -20.92 -12.56 0.95
C GLU A 272 -20.95 -11.02 0.89
N VAL A 273 -19.80 -10.37 1.10
CA VAL A 273 -19.68 -8.91 0.97
C VAL A 273 -19.91 -8.46 -0.47
N PHE A 274 -19.40 -9.18 -1.46
CA PHE A 274 -19.64 -8.90 -2.87
C PHE A 274 -21.13 -8.99 -3.22
N ASP A 275 -21.83 -10.01 -2.73
CA ASP A 275 -23.28 -10.12 -2.93
C ASP A 275 -24.05 -9.01 -2.21
N LEU A 276 -23.59 -8.56 -1.04
CA LEU A 276 -24.17 -7.41 -0.35
C LEU A 276 -23.96 -6.10 -1.13
N MET A 277 -22.78 -5.90 -1.71
CA MET A 277 -22.48 -4.76 -2.59
C MET A 277 -23.47 -4.71 -3.77
N ARG A 278 -23.73 -5.86 -4.41
CA ARG A 278 -24.70 -5.97 -5.51
C ARG A 278 -26.13 -5.69 -5.05
N LYS A 279 -26.56 -6.25 -3.92
CA LYS A 279 -27.90 -6.04 -3.35
C LYS A 279 -28.17 -4.59 -2.96
N THR A 280 -27.13 -3.85 -2.55
CA THR A 280 -27.24 -2.41 -2.23
C THR A 280 -27.17 -1.50 -3.46
N GLY A 281 -27.09 -2.08 -4.67
CA GLY A 281 -27.10 -1.33 -5.92
C GLY A 281 -25.76 -0.68 -6.29
N THR A 282 -24.68 -0.99 -5.56
CA THR A 282 -23.35 -0.50 -5.92
C THR A 282 -22.79 -1.38 -7.03
N LYS A 283 -22.48 -0.77 -8.19
CA LYS A 283 -21.95 -1.50 -9.34
C LYS A 283 -20.50 -1.94 -9.10
N PRO A 284 -20.16 -3.22 -9.31
CA PRO A 284 -18.78 -3.68 -9.32
C PRO A 284 -17.94 -2.95 -10.37
N ASP A 285 -16.68 -2.69 -10.05
CA ASP A 285 -15.66 -2.23 -10.99
C ASP A 285 -14.60 -3.31 -11.20
N GLU A 286 -13.59 -3.02 -12.02
CA GLU A 286 -12.49 -3.95 -12.28
C GLU A 286 -11.72 -4.33 -10.99
N VAL A 287 -11.59 -3.39 -10.05
CA VAL A 287 -10.91 -3.64 -8.77
C VAL A 287 -11.74 -4.58 -7.90
N THR A 288 -13.08 -4.47 -7.93
CA THR A 288 -13.98 -5.42 -7.28
C THR A 288 -13.72 -6.83 -7.78
N MET A 289 -13.61 -7.01 -9.10
CA MET A 289 -13.43 -8.32 -9.72
C MET A 289 -12.07 -8.93 -9.40
N VAL A 290 -11.00 -8.13 -9.34
CA VAL A 290 -9.69 -8.59 -8.83
C VAL A 290 -9.81 -9.11 -7.39
N GLY A 291 -10.54 -8.40 -6.52
CA GLY A 291 -10.79 -8.83 -5.15
C GLY A 291 -11.55 -10.15 -5.05
N VAL A 292 -12.61 -10.32 -5.85
CA VAL A 292 -13.41 -11.56 -5.93
C VAL A 292 -12.59 -12.74 -6.46
N LEU A 293 -11.83 -12.54 -7.53
CA LEU A 293 -10.97 -13.59 -8.10
C LEU A 293 -9.84 -13.97 -7.15
N SER A 294 -9.26 -13.00 -6.44
CA SER A 294 -8.26 -13.25 -5.39
C SER A 294 -8.84 -14.04 -4.22
N ALA A 295 -10.09 -13.76 -3.82
CA ALA A 295 -10.79 -14.54 -2.80
C ALA A 295 -10.92 -16.00 -3.23
N CYS A 296 -11.38 -16.23 -4.47
CA CYS A 296 -11.48 -17.57 -5.04
C CYS A 296 -10.11 -18.26 -5.13
N SER A 297 -9.06 -17.53 -5.56
CA SER A 297 -7.69 -18.05 -5.63
C SER A 297 -7.19 -18.49 -4.26
N HIS A 298 -7.32 -17.66 -3.23
CA HIS A 298 -6.76 -17.98 -1.92
C HIS A 298 -7.50 -19.08 -1.15
N THR A 299 -8.75 -19.38 -1.52
CA THR A 299 -9.54 -20.46 -0.88
C THR A 299 -9.82 -21.66 -1.80
N GLY A 300 -9.22 -21.69 -2.99
CA GLY A 300 -9.36 -22.81 -3.93
C GLY A 300 -10.76 -22.98 -4.53
N LEU A 301 -11.56 -21.91 -4.63
CA LEU A 301 -12.90 -21.95 -5.23
C LEU A 301 -12.82 -21.87 -6.76
N VAL A 302 -12.19 -22.89 -7.39
CA VAL A 302 -11.81 -22.88 -8.81
C VAL A 302 -12.97 -22.62 -9.75
N ASN A 303 -14.06 -23.38 -9.61
CA ASN A 303 -15.22 -23.24 -10.51
C ASN A 303 -15.86 -21.86 -10.39
N LYS A 304 -16.10 -21.38 -9.15
CA LYS A 304 -16.62 -20.02 -8.92
C LYS A 304 -15.70 -18.94 -9.48
N GLY A 305 -14.38 -19.09 -9.36
CA GLY A 305 -13.43 -18.13 -9.91
C GLY A 305 -13.49 -18.04 -11.43
N ILE A 306 -13.62 -19.19 -12.12
CA ILE A 306 -13.80 -19.24 -13.58
C ILE A 306 -15.14 -18.60 -13.98
N ASP A 307 -16.22 -18.96 -13.28
CA ASP A 307 -17.56 -18.41 -13.53
C ASP A 307 -17.56 -16.88 -13.37
N PHE A 308 -16.95 -16.36 -12.29
CA PHE A 308 -16.84 -14.93 -12.08
C PHE A 308 -16.02 -14.24 -13.15
N PHE A 309 -14.92 -14.85 -13.61
CA PHE A 309 -14.10 -14.29 -14.69
C PHE A 309 -14.90 -14.14 -15.99
N HIS A 310 -15.74 -15.12 -16.35
CA HIS A 310 -16.61 -15.02 -17.52
C HIS A 310 -17.76 -14.04 -17.33
N SER A 311 -18.40 -14.04 -16.15
CA SER A 311 -19.49 -13.11 -15.81
C SER A 311 -19.05 -11.65 -15.86
N MET A 312 -17.75 -11.36 -15.65
CA MET A 312 -17.19 -10.01 -15.70
C MET A 312 -17.54 -9.28 -16.99
N HIS A 313 -17.38 -9.96 -18.14
CA HIS A 313 -17.72 -9.39 -19.43
C HIS A 313 -19.22 -9.49 -19.72
N GLN A 314 -19.83 -10.63 -19.41
CA GLN A 314 -21.22 -10.95 -19.78
C GLN A 314 -22.25 -10.15 -18.99
N ASP A 315 -22.08 -10.06 -17.67
CA ASP A 315 -23.08 -9.52 -16.74
C ASP A 315 -22.77 -8.07 -16.34
N PHE A 316 -21.48 -7.71 -16.28
CA PHE A 316 -21.03 -6.40 -15.80
C PHE A 316 -20.46 -5.49 -16.90
N GLY A 317 -20.24 -6.01 -18.11
CA GLY A 317 -19.66 -5.25 -19.22
C GLY A 317 -18.21 -4.81 -18.98
N LEU A 318 -17.51 -5.46 -18.04
CA LEU A 318 -16.14 -5.12 -17.66
C LEU A 318 -15.15 -5.93 -18.53
N LYS A 319 -14.16 -5.25 -19.11
CA LYS A 319 -13.15 -5.89 -19.95
C LYS A 319 -12.01 -6.45 -19.08
N PRO A 320 -11.63 -7.74 -19.23
CA PRO A 320 -10.48 -8.28 -18.52
C PRO A 320 -9.17 -7.53 -18.80
N ARG A 321 -8.49 -7.15 -17.71
CA ARG A 321 -7.14 -6.56 -17.66
C ARG A 321 -6.12 -7.54 -17.08
N ALA A 322 -4.83 -7.19 -17.16
CA ALA A 322 -3.71 -7.99 -16.69
C ALA A 322 -3.90 -8.57 -15.27
N GLU A 323 -4.44 -7.78 -14.35
CA GLU A 323 -4.62 -8.18 -12.95
C GLU A 323 -5.63 -9.33 -12.80
N HIS A 324 -6.67 -9.35 -13.64
CA HIS A 324 -7.70 -10.40 -13.62
C HIS A 324 -7.15 -11.72 -14.15
N TYR A 325 -6.39 -11.66 -15.25
CA TYR A 325 -5.73 -12.84 -15.80
C TYR A 325 -4.71 -13.39 -14.81
N THR A 326 -3.94 -12.53 -14.13
CA THR A 326 -3.01 -12.94 -13.07
C THR A 326 -3.72 -13.71 -11.97
N CYS A 327 -4.87 -13.22 -11.48
CA CYS A 327 -5.67 -13.92 -10.47
C CYS A 327 -6.16 -15.29 -10.96
N LEU A 328 -6.59 -15.38 -12.23
CA LEU A 328 -7.06 -16.64 -12.81
C LEU A 328 -5.92 -17.65 -13.02
N ILE A 329 -4.75 -17.18 -13.47
CA ILE A 329 -3.53 -18.01 -13.61
C ILE A 329 -3.08 -18.51 -12.25
N ASP A 330 -3.06 -17.66 -11.23
CA ASP A 330 -2.73 -18.05 -9.84
C ASP A 330 -3.73 -19.09 -9.31
N LEU A 331 -5.03 -18.90 -9.53
CA LEU A 331 -6.08 -19.86 -9.15
C LEU A 331 -5.88 -21.23 -9.82
N LEU A 332 -5.71 -21.26 -11.14
CA LEU A 332 -5.50 -22.50 -11.90
C LEU A 332 -4.18 -23.17 -11.51
N GLY A 333 -3.12 -22.36 -11.34
CA GLY A 333 -1.79 -22.81 -10.95
C GLY A 333 -1.79 -23.48 -9.58
N ARG A 334 -2.38 -22.84 -8.57
CA ARG A 334 -2.53 -23.42 -7.22
C ARG A 334 -3.36 -24.70 -7.24
N ALA A 335 -4.40 -24.76 -8.06
CA ALA A 335 -5.24 -25.95 -8.22
C ALA A 335 -4.58 -27.12 -8.97
N GLY A 336 -3.36 -26.95 -9.50
CA GLY A 336 -2.66 -27.98 -10.27
C GLY A 336 -3.12 -28.10 -11.72
N ARG A 337 -4.00 -27.21 -12.18
CA ARG A 337 -4.46 -27.14 -13.58
C ARG A 337 -3.41 -26.42 -14.45
N LEU A 338 -2.16 -26.87 -14.36
CA LEU A 338 -1.00 -26.22 -15.00
C LEU A 338 -1.12 -26.16 -16.52
N ALA A 339 -1.74 -27.16 -17.15
CA ALA A 339 -1.95 -27.16 -18.60
C ALA A 339 -2.86 -26.00 -19.04
N GLU A 340 -3.93 -25.75 -18.29
CA GLU A 340 -4.86 -24.65 -18.58
C GLU A 340 -4.26 -23.29 -18.27
N ALA A 341 -3.51 -23.18 -17.17
CA ALA A 341 -2.75 -21.96 -16.86
C ALA A 341 -1.72 -21.65 -17.97
N LYS A 342 -1.02 -22.67 -18.51
CA LYS A 342 -0.11 -22.53 -19.64
C LYS A 342 -0.84 -22.14 -20.94
N SER A 343 -2.04 -22.67 -21.18
CA SER A 343 -2.85 -22.27 -22.35
C SER A 343 -3.28 -20.82 -22.23
N LEU A 344 -3.84 -20.44 -21.08
CA LEU A 344 -4.30 -19.08 -20.82
C LEU A 344 -3.19 -18.04 -21.01
N MET A 345 -1.96 -18.36 -20.59
CA MET A 345 -0.78 -17.52 -20.80
C MET A 345 -0.42 -17.33 -22.28
N LYS A 346 -0.69 -18.32 -23.15
CA LYS A 346 -0.46 -18.21 -24.59
C LYS A 346 -1.55 -17.40 -25.29
N ASP A 347 -2.77 -17.50 -24.78
CA ASP A 347 -3.97 -16.88 -25.36
C ASP A 347 -4.21 -15.45 -24.84
N LEU A 348 -3.23 -14.84 -24.15
CA LEU A 348 -3.33 -13.49 -23.62
C LEU A 348 -3.42 -12.44 -24.75
N PRO A 349 -4.25 -11.39 -24.59
CA PRO A 349 -4.35 -10.31 -25.56
C PRO A 349 -3.21 -9.28 -25.47
N PHE A 350 -2.23 -9.50 -24.58
CA PHE A 350 -1.09 -8.61 -24.32
C PHE A 350 0.12 -9.44 -23.86
N GLN A 351 1.29 -8.82 -23.77
CA GLN A 351 2.50 -9.49 -23.26
C GLN A 351 2.39 -9.74 -21.74
N PRO A 352 2.62 -10.98 -21.27
CA PRO A 352 2.56 -11.29 -19.86
C PRO A 352 3.64 -10.56 -19.04
N ASP A 353 3.23 -10.01 -17.90
CA ASP A 353 4.11 -9.30 -16.97
C ASP A 353 4.79 -10.24 -15.95
N ALA A 354 5.66 -9.68 -15.12
CA ALA A 354 6.40 -10.42 -14.11
C ALA A 354 5.49 -11.08 -13.05
N THR A 355 4.31 -10.52 -12.79
CA THR A 355 3.37 -11.07 -11.79
C THR A 355 2.69 -12.35 -12.28
N MET A 356 2.34 -12.42 -13.56
CA MET A 356 1.78 -13.63 -14.18
C MET A 356 2.81 -14.77 -14.23
N TRP A 357 4.05 -14.45 -14.61
CA TRP A 357 5.14 -15.43 -14.55
C TRP A 357 5.45 -15.84 -13.11
N GLY A 358 5.37 -14.90 -12.15
CA GLY A 358 5.51 -15.16 -10.72
C GLY A 358 4.44 -16.13 -10.19
N ALA A 359 3.19 -15.99 -10.63
CA ALA A 359 2.11 -16.94 -10.30
C ALA A 359 2.42 -18.36 -10.83
N LEU A 360 2.90 -18.49 -12.06
CA LEU A 360 3.33 -19.79 -12.61
C LEU A 360 4.55 -20.37 -11.88
N LEU A 361 5.55 -19.55 -11.55
CA LEU A 361 6.71 -19.99 -10.77
C LEU A 361 6.29 -20.47 -9.37
N GLY A 362 5.35 -19.76 -8.74
CA GLY A 362 4.73 -20.16 -7.48
C GLY A 362 4.01 -21.51 -7.60
N ALA A 363 3.22 -21.71 -8.65
CA ALA A 363 2.53 -22.96 -8.95
C ALA A 363 3.52 -24.11 -9.24
N SER A 364 4.58 -23.85 -9.99
CA SER A 364 5.67 -24.81 -10.23
C SER A 364 6.33 -25.29 -8.95
N ARG A 365 6.50 -24.40 -7.96
CA ARG A 365 6.98 -24.82 -6.63
C ARG A 365 6.01 -25.75 -5.92
N ILE A 366 4.70 -25.43 -5.97
CA ILE A 366 3.66 -26.23 -5.29
C ILE A 366 3.57 -27.64 -5.91
N HIS A 367 3.69 -27.73 -7.23
CA HIS A 367 3.50 -28.99 -7.98
C HIS A 367 4.81 -29.64 -8.44
N HIS A 368 5.96 -29.14 -7.98
CA HIS A 368 7.30 -29.63 -8.32
C HIS A 368 7.62 -29.69 -9.83
N ASP A 369 7.03 -28.81 -10.66
CA ASP A 369 7.31 -28.69 -12.11
C ASP A 369 8.54 -27.80 -12.32
N THR A 370 9.73 -28.42 -12.31
CA THR A 370 11.03 -27.74 -12.45
C THR A 370 11.21 -27.06 -13.80
N ASP A 371 10.70 -27.66 -14.87
CA ASP A 371 10.85 -27.13 -16.24
C ASP A 371 10.03 -25.85 -16.44
N LEU A 372 8.77 -25.86 -15.99
CA LEU A 372 7.95 -24.66 -16.00
C LEU A 372 8.51 -23.59 -15.06
N GLY A 373 9.03 -23.99 -13.89
CA GLY A 373 9.62 -23.06 -12.93
C GLY A 373 10.82 -22.33 -13.53
N LYS A 374 11.74 -23.07 -14.16
CA LYS A 374 12.89 -22.49 -14.86
C LYS A 374 12.46 -21.48 -15.92
N LYS A 375 11.57 -21.87 -16.84
CA LYS A 375 11.11 -21.00 -17.94
C LYS A 375 10.43 -19.73 -17.43
N SER A 376 9.61 -19.87 -16.38
CA SER A 376 8.91 -18.74 -15.77
C SER A 376 9.90 -17.78 -15.11
N ALA A 377 10.89 -18.29 -14.39
CA ALA A 377 11.91 -17.48 -13.74
C ALA A 377 12.83 -16.76 -14.74
N GLU A 378 13.23 -17.41 -15.84
CA GLU A 378 14.00 -16.78 -16.91
C GLU A 378 13.27 -15.54 -17.47
N LYS A 379 11.96 -15.67 -17.70
CA LYS A 379 11.12 -14.54 -18.14
C LYS A 379 11.03 -13.43 -17.09
N ILE A 380 10.93 -13.78 -15.82
CA ILE A 380 10.94 -12.79 -14.73
C ILE A 380 12.29 -12.06 -14.67
N PHE A 381 13.42 -12.75 -14.84
CA PHE A 381 14.74 -12.14 -14.78
C PHE A 381 15.03 -11.18 -15.95
N GLU A 382 14.33 -11.34 -17.08
CA GLU A 382 14.33 -10.40 -18.20
C GLU A 382 13.55 -9.12 -17.85
N LEU A 383 12.45 -9.23 -17.11
CA LEU A 383 11.55 -8.12 -16.77
C LEU A 383 11.95 -7.37 -15.48
N GLU A 384 12.36 -8.11 -14.45
CA GLU A 384 12.69 -7.63 -13.11
C GLU A 384 14.01 -8.27 -12.62
N PRO A 385 15.17 -7.82 -13.13
CA PRO A 385 16.47 -8.42 -12.80
C PRO A 385 16.86 -8.26 -11.33
N ASP A 386 16.30 -7.29 -10.62
CA ASP A 386 16.64 -6.96 -9.23
C ASP A 386 15.76 -7.67 -8.19
N ASN A 387 14.77 -8.46 -8.62
CA ASN A 387 13.81 -9.11 -7.72
C ASN A 387 14.42 -10.35 -7.04
N ALA A 388 15.13 -10.14 -5.92
CA ALA A 388 15.77 -11.18 -5.13
C ALA A 388 14.83 -12.34 -4.73
N GLY A 389 13.53 -12.05 -4.51
CA GLY A 389 12.55 -13.05 -4.12
C GLY A 389 12.38 -14.16 -5.17
N MET A 390 12.47 -13.81 -6.45
CA MET A 390 12.25 -14.75 -7.57
C MET A 390 13.45 -15.68 -7.77
N TYR A 391 14.66 -15.16 -7.57
CA TYR A 391 15.88 -15.97 -7.52
C TYR A 391 15.84 -16.99 -6.39
N VAL A 392 15.45 -16.55 -5.19
CA VAL A 392 15.32 -17.43 -4.02
C VAL A 392 14.24 -18.49 -4.26
N LEU A 393 13.11 -18.13 -4.89
CA LEU A 393 12.04 -19.06 -5.19
C LEU A 393 12.48 -20.17 -6.16
N LEU A 394 13.17 -19.82 -7.25
CA LEU A 394 13.74 -20.80 -8.18
C LEU A 394 14.85 -21.63 -7.52
N SER A 395 15.72 -21.00 -6.71
CA SER A 395 16.75 -21.72 -5.95
C SER A 395 16.15 -22.76 -5.01
N ASN A 396 15.02 -22.45 -4.37
CA ASN A 396 14.32 -23.39 -3.50
C ASN A 396 13.71 -24.54 -4.30
N LEU A 397 13.18 -24.27 -5.50
CA LEU A 397 12.67 -25.30 -6.40
C LEU A 397 13.79 -26.27 -6.81
N TYR A 398 14.95 -25.78 -7.26
CA TYR A 398 16.09 -26.64 -7.60
C TYR A 398 16.66 -27.42 -6.42
N ALA A 399 16.71 -26.81 -5.24
CA ALA A 399 17.18 -27.51 -4.05
C ALA A 399 16.20 -28.65 -3.66
N SER A 400 14.89 -28.43 -3.79
CA SER A 400 13.88 -29.46 -3.53
C SER A 400 13.94 -30.63 -4.53
N SER A 401 14.43 -30.41 -5.75
CA SER A 401 14.67 -31.44 -6.76
C SER A 401 16.08 -32.03 -6.72
N GLY A 402 16.90 -31.70 -5.72
CA GLY A 402 18.28 -32.18 -5.58
C GLY A 402 19.28 -31.61 -6.60
N SER A 403 18.90 -30.58 -7.35
CA SER A 403 19.70 -29.99 -8.44
C SER A 403 20.69 -28.92 -7.91
N TRP A 404 21.61 -29.32 -7.02
CA TRP A 404 22.55 -28.41 -6.34
C TRP A 404 23.49 -27.62 -7.27
N ALA A 405 23.83 -28.19 -8.42
CA ALA A 405 24.62 -27.49 -9.44
C ALA A 405 23.91 -26.23 -9.95
N GLU A 406 22.59 -26.31 -10.19
CA GLU A 406 21.78 -25.16 -10.63
C GLU A 406 21.60 -24.13 -9.51
N VAL A 407 21.49 -24.57 -8.24
CA VAL A 407 21.52 -23.68 -7.07
C VAL A 407 22.84 -22.89 -7.02
N GLY A 408 23.97 -23.56 -7.25
CA GLY A 408 25.28 -22.92 -7.34
C GLY A 408 25.33 -21.86 -8.44
N LYS A 409 24.87 -22.19 -9.65
CA LYS A 409 24.79 -21.24 -10.78
C LYS A 409 23.93 -20.03 -10.46
N LEU A 410 22.77 -20.21 -9.83
CA LEU A 410 21.90 -19.10 -9.43
C LEU A 410 22.56 -18.17 -8.41
N ARG A 411 23.31 -18.72 -7.44
CA ARG A 411 24.03 -17.90 -6.46
C ARG A 411 25.11 -17.04 -7.10
N VAL A 412 25.79 -17.56 -8.13
CA VAL A 412 26.75 -16.78 -8.93
C VAL A 412 26.01 -15.69 -9.70
N MET A 413 24.92 -16.03 -10.39
CA MET A 413 24.11 -15.07 -11.13
C MET A 413 23.58 -13.92 -10.25
N MET A 414 23.10 -14.22 -9.04
CA MET A 414 22.67 -13.20 -8.08
C MET A 414 23.83 -12.26 -7.69
N ARG A 415 25.02 -12.82 -7.49
CA ARG A 415 26.22 -12.04 -7.14
C ARG A 415 26.64 -11.13 -8.28
N ASP A 416 26.69 -11.65 -9.51
CA ASP A 416 27.12 -10.92 -10.70
C ASP A 416 26.17 -9.76 -11.02
N LYS A 417 24.86 -9.94 -10.76
CA LYS A 417 23.84 -8.90 -10.90
C LYS A 417 23.71 -7.97 -9.68
N GLY A 418 24.48 -8.20 -8.60
CA GLY A 418 24.39 -7.38 -7.38
C GLY A 418 23.12 -7.58 -6.56
N VAL A 419 22.33 -8.63 -6.82
CA VAL A 419 21.06 -8.92 -6.15
C VAL A 419 21.31 -9.49 -4.76
N LYS A 420 20.86 -8.77 -3.73
CA LYS A 420 21.03 -9.17 -2.33
C LYS A 420 19.79 -9.85 -1.77
N LYS A 421 19.98 -10.99 -1.09
CA LYS A 421 18.92 -11.69 -0.37
C LYS A 421 18.44 -10.85 0.83
N VAL A 422 17.14 -10.65 0.94
CA VAL A 422 16.51 -10.02 2.10
C VAL A 422 16.51 -11.01 3.29
N PRO A 423 17.04 -10.64 4.46
CA PRO A 423 16.98 -11.49 5.65
C PRO A 423 15.53 -11.61 6.16
N GLY A 424 15.16 -12.81 6.59
CA GLY A 424 13.84 -13.06 7.18
C GLY A 424 13.82 -12.69 8.66
N PHE A 425 12.80 -11.93 9.08
CA PHE A 425 12.53 -11.63 10.48
C PHE A 425 11.03 -11.60 10.73
N SER A 426 10.66 -11.85 11.98
CA SER A 426 9.28 -11.76 12.45
C SER A 426 9.18 -10.79 13.60
N TRP A 427 8.06 -10.10 13.73
CA TRP A 427 7.84 -9.15 14.82
C TRP A 427 6.45 -9.25 15.42
N ILE A 428 6.34 -8.78 16.65
CA ILE A 428 5.12 -8.79 17.46
C ILE A 428 5.07 -7.51 18.31
N GLU A 429 3.87 -6.95 18.44
CA GLU A 429 3.59 -5.83 19.34
C GLU A 429 3.13 -6.36 20.71
N VAL A 430 3.89 -6.08 21.77
CA VAL A 430 3.55 -6.41 23.16
C VAL A 430 3.78 -5.18 24.03
N ASN A 431 2.79 -4.81 24.85
CA ASN A 431 2.86 -3.65 25.74
C ASN A 431 3.27 -2.33 25.03
N ASN A 432 2.70 -2.06 23.85
CA ASN A 432 3.01 -0.90 22.98
C ASN A 432 4.48 -0.83 22.52
N LYS A 433 5.19 -1.96 22.51
CA LYS A 433 6.55 -2.06 21.98
C LYS A 433 6.61 -3.14 20.91
N VAL A 434 7.32 -2.86 19.83
CA VAL A 434 7.59 -3.84 18.78
C VAL A 434 8.84 -4.66 19.17
N HIS A 435 8.70 -5.98 19.14
CA HIS A 435 9.77 -6.94 19.40
C HIS A 435 10.09 -7.69 18.11
N ASN A 436 11.33 -7.56 17.63
CA ASN A 436 11.82 -8.17 16.39
C ASN A 436 12.63 -9.43 16.70
N PHE A 437 12.44 -10.47 15.90
CA PHE A 437 13.12 -11.76 16.01
C PHE A 437 13.69 -12.17 14.66
N SER A 438 14.97 -12.52 14.63
CA SER A 438 15.62 -13.22 13.52
C SER A 438 15.73 -14.72 13.81
N VAL A 439 16.08 -15.52 12.79
CA VAL A 439 16.38 -16.95 13.01
C VAL A 439 17.53 -17.07 14.01
N GLY A 440 17.32 -17.86 15.06
CA GLY A 440 18.33 -18.06 16.12
C GLY A 440 18.69 -16.79 16.91
N ASP A 441 17.74 -15.86 17.07
CA ASP A 441 17.98 -14.58 17.76
C ASP A 441 18.64 -14.73 19.14
N THR A 442 19.81 -14.09 19.30
CA THR A 442 20.59 -14.07 20.54
C THR A 442 20.60 -12.73 21.24
N VAL A 443 19.93 -11.72 20.68
CA VAL A 443 19.95 -10.31 21.12
C VAL A 443 18.78 -10.01 22.04
N HIS A 444 17.63 -10.67 21.89
CA HIS A 444 16.45 -10.38 22.68
C HIS A 444 16.70 -10.52 24.21
N PRO A 445 16.30 -9.54 25.05
CA PRO A 445 16.57 -9.55 26.50
C PRO A 445 16.04 -10.79 27.22
N GLU A 446 14.93 -11.35 26.75
CA GLU A 446 14.27 -12.53 27.34
C GLU A 446 14.59 -13.85 26.62
N LYS A 447 15.65 -13.92 25.80
CA LYS A 447 15.96 -15.10 24.99
C LYS A 447 15.96 -16.42 25.78
N ALA A 448 16.54 -16.43 26.98
CA ALA A 448 16.66 -17.66 27.77
C ALA A 448 15.29 -18.24 28.13
N LYS A 449 14.33 -17.39 28.47
CA LYS A 449 12.94 -17.79 28.76
C LYS A 449 12.23 -18.28 27.50
N ILE A 450 12.39 -17.57 26.39
CA ILE A 450 11.76 -17.92 25.11
C ILE A 450 12.26 -19.29 24.63
N TYR A 451 13.57 -19.53 24.69
CA TYR A 451 14.18 -20.79 24.27
C TYR A 451 13.74 -21.94 25.16
N ALA A 452 13.77 -21.77 26.49
CA ALA A 452 13.28 -22.78 27.42
C ALA A 452 11.79 -23.14 27.18
N PHE A 453 10.96 -22.14 26.89
CA PHE A 453 9.55 -22.37 26.56
C PHE A 453 9.36 -23.06 25.21
N LEU A 454 10.17 -22.73 24.20
CA LEU A 454 10.15 -23.43 22.91
C LEU A 454 10.57 -24.90 23.04
N GLU A 455 11.51 -25.21 23.92
CA GLU A 455 11.87 -26.60 24.24
C GLU A 455 10.68 -27.37 24.84
N GLU A 456 9.97 -26.76 25.80
CA GLU A 456 8.75 -27.35 26.37
C GLU A 456 7.65 -27.52 25.32
N LEU A 457 7.44 -26.50 24.49
CA LEU A 457 6.42 -26.49 23.45
C LEU A 457 6.71 -27.52 22.36
N ASP A 458 7.96 -27.72 21.98
CA ASP A 458 8.38 -28.77 21.04
C ASP A 458 8.03 -30.17 21.55
N LEU A 459 8.26 -30.43 22.85
CA LEU A 459 7.86 -31.70 23.47
C LEU A 459 6.33 -31.89 23.45
N LYS A 460 5.55 -30.84 23.71
CA LYS A 460 4.08 -30.89 23.62
C LYS A 460 3.60 -31.10 22.18
N MET A 461 4.21 -30.41 21.22
CA MET A 461 3.91 -30.56 19.79
C MET A 461 4.18 -31.98 19.31
N LYS A 462 5.35 -32.56 19.64
CA LYS A 462 5.69 -33.95 19.29
C LYS A 462 4.68 -34.94 19.89
N LYS A 463 4.27 -34.75 21.15
CA LYS A 463 3.21 -35.57 21.79
C LYS A 463 1.85 -35.43 21.08
N ALA A 464 1.56 -34.27 20.52
CA ALA A 464 0.34 -34.00 19.76
C ALA A 464 0.43 -34.44 18.28
N GLY A 465 1.53 -35.09 17.87
CA GLY A 465 1.70 -35.65 16.52
C GLY A 465 2.35 -34.70 15.50
N TYR A 466 2.93 -33.58 15.93
CA TYR A 466 3.74 -32.74 15.04
C TYR A 466 5.07 -33.41 14.69
N VAL A 467 5.38 -33.42 13.39
CA VAL A 467 6.64 -33.93 12.84
C VAL A 467 7.34 -32.79 12.09
N PRO A 468 8.58 -32.41 12.48
CA PRO A 468 9.35 -31.40 11.77
C PRO A 468 9.54 -31.77 10.29
N SER A 469 9.31 -30.81 9.40
CA SER A 469 9.46 -31.04 7.96
C SER A 469 10.91 -30.82 7.50
N THR A 470 11.82 -31.74 7.84
CA THR A 470 13.27 -31.62 7.56
C THR A 470 13.59 -31.47 6.07
N LYS A 471 12.75 -31.99 5.17
CA LYS A 471 12.82 -31.79 3.71
C LYS A 471 12.82 -30.32 3.26
N LEU A 472 12.31 -29.42 4.10
CA LEU A 472 12.28 -27.98 3.83
C LEU A 472 13.59 -27.27 4.19
N VAL A 473 14.48 -27.94 4.93
CA VAL A 473 15.81 -27.41 5.22
C VAL A 473 16.72 -27.76 4.06
N LEU A 474 16.88 -26.79 3.16
CA LEU A 474 17.68 -26.87 1.95
C LEU A 474 19.18 -26.65 2.24
N HIS A 475 19.64 -27.07 3.42
CA HIS A 475 21.05 -27.13 3.80
C HIS A 475 21.49 -28.59 3.81
N ASP A 476 22.69 -28.83 3.27
CA ASP A 476 23.32 -30.14 3.26
C ASP A 476 23.98 -30.42 4.62
N VAL A 477 23.13 -30.68 5.62
CA VAL A 477 23.49 -30.96 7.02
C VAL A 477 22.75 -32.21 7.51
N GLU A 478 23.16 -32.76 8.65
CA GLU A 478 22.52 -33.94 9.24
C GLU A 478 21.06 -33.67 9.63
N GLU A 479 20.21 -34.69 9.64
CA GLU A 479 18.77 -34.55 9.91
C GLU A 479 18.48 -33.93 11.29
N GLU A 480 19.28 -34.25 12.29
CA GLU A 480 19.21 -33.68 13.65
C GLU A 480 19.49 -32.17 13.64
N GLU A 481 20.44 -31.74 12.82
CA GLU A 481 20.78 -30.33 12.65
C GLU A 481 19.69 -29.58 11.86
N LYS A 482 19.04 -30.24 10.88
CA LYS A 482 17.86 -29.70 10.19
C LYS A 482 16.70 -29.48 11.16
N GLU A 483 16.40 -30.45 12.04
CA GLU A 483 15.36 -30.29 13.06
C GLU A 483 15.68 -29.12 14.01
N HIS A 484 16.94 -29.02 14.45
CA HIS A 484 17.38 -27.94 15.31
C HIS A 484 17.22 -26.55 14.64
N MET A 485 17.56 -26.42 13.35
CA MET A 485 17.36 -25.18 12.60
C MET A 485 15.87 -24.78 12.51
N LEU A 486 14.97 -25.73 12.27
CA LEU A 486 13.52 -25.48 12.17
C LEU A 486 12.90 -24.99 13.48
N LYS A 487 13.47 -25.39 14.62
CA LYS A 487 12.95 -25.04 15.94
C LYS A 487 13.03 -23.55 16.24
N TYR A 488 14.13 -22.91 15.82
CA TYR A 488 14.46 -21.52 16.14
C TYR A 488 14.16 -20.54 15.01
N HIS A 489 13.16 -20.85 14.19
CA HIS A 489 12.63 -19.91 13.21
C HIS A 489 12.01 -18.69 13.89
N SER A 490 12.13 -17.52 13.25
CA SER A 490 11.66 -16.23 13.76
C SER A 490 10.18 -16.24 14.14
N GLU A 491 9.34 -16.97 13.40
CA GLU A 491 7.90 -17.05 13.65
C GLU A 491 7.61 -17.78 14.96
N LYS A 492 8.29 -18.90 15.21
CA LYS A 492 8.12 -19.69 16.44
C LYS A 492 8.59 -18.89 17.65
N LEU A 493 9.71 -18.18 17.52
CA LEU A 493 10.22 -17.27 18.56
C LEU A 493 9.20 -16.17 18.89
N ALA A 494 8.65 -15.49 17.88
CA ALA A 494 7.66 -14.43 18.08
C ALA A 494 6.36 -14.95 18.69
N VAL A 495 5.87 -16.12 18.24
CA VAL A 495 4.67 -16.76 18.81
C VAL A 495 4.91 -17.18 20.26
N ALA A 496 6.05 -17.81 20.56
CA ALA A 496 6.44 -18.19 21.92
C ALA A 496 6.51 -16.97 22.85
N TYR A 497 7.11 -15.87 22.40
CA TYR A 497 7.15 -14.62 23.14
C TYR A 497 5.75 -14.07 23.42
N GLY A 498 4.84 -14.11 22.43
CA GLY A 498 3.44 -13.74 22.59
C GLY A 498 2.68 -14.64 23.58
N ILE A 499 2.98 -15.95 23.61
CA ILE A 499 2.43 -16.89 24.60
C ILE A 499 2.82 -16.49 26.02
N LEU A 500 4.10 -16.24 26.23
CA LEU A 500 4.64 -15.93 27.56
C LEU A 500 4.17 -14.58 28.12
N ASN A 501 3.94 -13.57 27.27
CA ASN A 501 3.81 -12.18 27.74
C ASN A 501 2.43 -11.56 27.55
N MET A 502 1.51 -12.20 26.84
CA MET A 502 0.17 -11.67 26.57
C MET A 502 -0.90 -12.41 27.36
N THR A 503 -2.00 -11.72 27.69
CA THR A 503 -3.17 -12.33 28.36
C THR A 503 -3.86 -13.38 27.47
N PRO A 504 -4.28 -14.55 27.99
CA PRO A 504 -4.80 -15.66 27.17
C PRO A 504 -5.94 -15.30 26.20
N THR A 505 -6.78 -14.33 26.57
CA THR A 505 -7.93 -13.87 25.76
C THR A 505 -7.54 -13.01 24.55
N ARG A 506 -6.35 -12.40 24.55
CA ARG A 506 -5.88 -11.54 23.46
C ARG A 506 -5.27 -12.41 22.34
N PRO A 507 -5.67 -12.20 21.06
CA PRO A 507 -5.03 -12.87 19.93
C PRO A 507 -3.55 -12.48 19.84
N ILE A 508 -2.69 -13.47 19.55
CA ILE A 508 -1.29 -13.22 19.22
C ILE A 508 -1.23 -12.78 17.76
N ARG A 509 -0.63 -11.63 17.47
CA ARG A 509 -0.44 -11.13 16.11
C ARG A 509 1.04 -11.07 15.78
N VAL A 510 1.49 -11.92 14.87
CA VAL A 510 2.87 -11.97 14.39
C VAL A 510 2.91 -11.56 12.94
N ILE A 511 3.95 -10.84 12.55
CA ILE A 511 4.15 -10.39 11.18
C ILE A 511 5.52 -10.84 10.72
N LYS A 512 5.59 -11.31 9.49
CA LYS A 512 6.80 -11.75 8.83
C LYS A 512 6.97 -11.00 7.51
N ASN A 513 8.20 -10.56 7.25
CA ASN A 513 8.53 -9.84 6.02
C ASN A 513 8.59 -10.75 4.78
N LEU A 514 8.80 -12.06 4.97
CA LEU A 514 8.86 -13.08 3.94
C LEU A 514 7.68 -14.06 4.04
N ARG A 515 7.50 -14.89 3.00
CA ARG A 515 6.56 -16.02 3.05
C ARG A 515 6.92 -16.96 4.21
N VAL A 516 5.91 -17.38 4.96
CA VAL A 516 6.07 -18.37 6.04
C VAL A 516 6.43 -19.72 5.41
N CYS A 517 7.23 -20.54 6.11
CA CYS A 517 7.53 -21.90 5.63
C CYS A 517 6.45 -22.88 6.09
N GLU A 518 6.29 -23.99 5.36
CA GLU A 518 5.30 -25.01 5.66
C GLU A 518 5.46 -25.62 7.07
N ASP A 519 6.71 -25.82 7.52
CA ASP A 519 6.99 -26.28 8.88
C ASP A 519 6.45 -25.31 9.96
N CYS A 520 6.74 -24.01 9.82
CA CYS A 520 6.24 -23.01 10.77
C CYS A 520 4.72 -22.91 10.76
N HIS A 521 4.09 -23.02 9.58
CA HIS A 521 2.64 -23.04 9.48
C HIS A 521 2.03 -24.25 10.21
N ASN A 522 2.59 -25.45 10.02
CA ASN A 522 2.13 -26.67 10.68
C ASN A 522 2.41 -26.65 12.19
N ALA A 523 3.56 -26.14 12.61
CA ALA A 523 3.88 -25.95 14.01
C ALA A 523 2.90 -24.99 14.68
N ILE A 524 2.66 -23.80 14.10
CA ILE A 524 1.76 -22.79 14.68
C ILE A 524 0.31 -23.29 14.72
N LYS A 525 -0.11 -24.09 13.75
CA LYS A 525 -1.38 -24.81 13.79
C LYS A 525 -1.46 -25.71 15.03
N CYS A 526 -0.44 -26.54 15.27
CA CYS A 526 -0.35 -27.39 16.46
C CYS A 526 -0.34 -26.57 17.78
N ILE A 527 0.45 -25.48 17.81
CA ILE A 527 0.51 -24.56 18.96
C ILE A 527 -0.86 -23.96 19.26
N SER A 528 -1.61 -23.54 18.24
CA SER A 528 -2.97 -22.99 18.42
C SER A 528 -3.95 -23.97 19.07
N LEU A 529 -3.74 -25.28 18.86
CA LEU A 529 -4.50 -26.35 19.49
C LEU A 529 -4.06 -26.56 20.94
N ILE A 530 -2.76 -26.67 21.18
CA ILE A 530 -2.17 -26.94 22.50
C ILE A 530 -2.48 -25.82 23.49
N GLU A 531 -2.27 -24.57 23.05
CA GLU A 531 -2.42 -23.38 23.90
C GLU A 531 -3.85 -22.81 23.85
N ASN A 532 -4.75 -23.44 23.07
CA ASN A 532 -6.12 -22.99 22.83
C ASN A 532 -6.23 -21.48 22.56
N ARG A 533 -5.39 -20.99 21.65
CA ARG A 533 -5.20 -19.56 21.40
C ARG A 533 -5.37 -19.21 19.93
N LEU A 534 -5.99 -18.06 19.66
CA LEU A 534 -6.02 -17.49 18.32
C LEU A 534 -4.66 -16.86 18.01
N ILE A 535 -3.99 -17.37 16.99
CA ILE A 535 -2.72 -16.86 16.48
C ILE A 535 -2.96 -16.34 15.07
N ILE A 536 -2.65 -15.09 14.82
CA ILE A 536 -2.79 -14.41 13.54
C ILE A 536 -1.39 -14.12 13.03
N LEU A 537 -1.00 -14.77 11.94
CA LEU A 537 0.31 -14.60 11.31
C LEU A 537 0.15 -13.96 9.94
N ARG A 538 0.73 -12.77 9.76
CA ARG A 538 0.84 -12.12 8.46
C ARG A 538 2.17 -12.48 7.81
N ASP A 539 2.13 -13.04 6.62
CA ASP A 539 3.32 -13.19 5.77
C ASP A 539 3.36 -12.13 4.67
N SER A 540 4.32 -12.22 3.75
CA SER A 540 4.47 -11.25 2.64
C SER A 540 3.24 -11.13 1.74
N ASN A 541 2.38 -12.16 1.71
CA ASN A 541 1.27 -12.28 0.76
C ASN A 541 -0.10 -12.17 1.45
N ARG A 542 -0.27 -12.75 2.65
CA ARG A 542 -1.57 -12.95 3.28
C ARG A 542 -1.49 -13.16 4.80
N PHE A 543 -2.67 -13.23 5.42
CA PHE A 543 -2.83 -13.61 6.82
C PHE A 543 -3.27 -15.07 6.95
N HIS A 544 -2.78 -15.70 8.01
CA HIS A 544 -3.14 -17.03 8.45
C HIS A 544 -3.72 -16.92 9.85
N HIS A 545 -4.99 -17.32 10.03
CA HIS A 545 -5.65 -17.32 11.33
C HIS A 545 -5.69 -18.74 11.85
N PHE A 546 -4.83 -19.03 12.83
CA PHE A 546 -4.73 -20.34 13.46
C PHE A 546 -5.60 -20.40 14.70
N ARG A 547 -6.53 -21.37 14.73
CA ARG A 547 -7.42 -21.60 15.86
C ARG A 547 -7.76 -23.07 15.96
N GLY A 548 -7.54 -23.65 17.15
CA GLY A 548 -7.95 -25.02 17.46
C GLY A 548 -7.37 -26.06 16.49
N GLY A 549 -6.13 -25.88 16.03
CA GLY A 549 -5.50 -26.84 15.12
C GLY A 549 -5.93 -26.68 13.66
N SER A 550 -6.60 -25.59 13.29
CA SER A 550 -6.98 -25.27 11.92
C SER A 550 -6.45 -23.89 11.51
N CYS A 551 -6.32 -23.65 10.20
CA CYS A 551 -5.94 -22.35 9.65
C CYS A 551 -7.03 -21.84 8.69
N SER A 552 -7.27 -20.53 8.66
CA SER A 552 -8.23 -19.90 7.73
C SER A 552 -7.96 -20.21 6.26
N CYS A 553 -6.71 -20.51 5.89
CA CYS A 553 -6.36 -20.86 4.52
C CYS A 553 -6.76 -22.29 4.11
N ARG A 554 -7.25 -23.14 5.04
CA ARG A 554 -7.60 -24.56 4.79
C ARG A 554 -6.46 -25.37 4.16
N ASP A 555 -5.22 -25.04 4.50
CA ASP A 555 -4.00 -25.61 3.92
C ASP A 555 -3.84 -25.38 2.39
N TYR A 556 -4.60 -24.43 1.85
CA TYR A 556 -4.54 -24.00 0.46
C TYR A 556 -3.74 -22.70 0.33
N TRP A 557 -2.56 -22.72 -0.30
CA TRP A 557 -1.42 -21.89 0.16
C TRP A 557 -0.45 -21.37 -0.89
#